data_AF-A0A6A4KY23-F1
#
_entry.id   AF-A0A6A4KY23-F1
#
_cell.length_a   1.000
_cell.length_b   1.000
_cell.length_c   1.000
_cell.angle_alpha   90.00
_cell.angle_beta   90.00
_cell.angle_gamma   90.00
#
_symmetry.space_group_name_H-M   'P 1'
#
loop_
_entity.id
_entity.type
_entity.pdbx_description
1 polymer ?
#
loop_
_entity_poly.entity_id
_entity_poly.type
_entity_poly.pdbx_seq_one_letter_code
_entity_poly.pdbx_strand_id
1 'polypeptide(L)'
;MAITSECPNDPAPLLMHCASGDDDLGTHALEFKEARFWHFGDNFFGKTLFHCHFKWDTKETSVDVYNRHIRGLCKPATVRDYSCY
;
A
#
# COMPACT_ATOMS: atom_id res chain seq x y z
N MET A 1 5.15 -3.49 5.22
CA MET A 1 4.31 -2.37 4.78
C MET A 1 2.89 -2.59 5.26
N ALA A 2 2.19 -1.54 5.70
CA ALA A 2 0.79 -1.62 6.13
C ALA A 2 -0.04 -0.55 5.42
N ILE A 3 -1.26 -0.91 5.00
CA ILE A 3 -2.26 0.02 4.48
C ILE A 3 -3.53 -0.18 5.29
N THR A 4 -4.06 0.90 5.86
CA THR A 4 -5.29 0.91 6.66
C THR A 4 -6.36 1.70 5.93
N SER A 5 -7.57 1.15 5.82
CA SER A 5 -8.71 1.87 5.24
C SER A 5 -9.40 2.74 6.29
N GLU A 6 -9.53 4.02 6.01
CA GLU A 6 -10.40 4.96 6.75
C GLU A 6 -11.72 5.23 6.00
N CYS A 7 -11.98 4.49 4.92
CA CYS A 7 -13.19 4.63 4.10
C CYS A 7 -14.35 3.83 4.72
N PRO A 8 -15.54 4.44 4.92
CA PRO A 8 -16.73 3.70 5.29
C PRO A 8 -17.09 2.61 4.28
N ASN A 9 -17.66 1.51 4.76
CA ASN A 9 -18.10 0.38 3.94
C ASN A 9 -19.40 0.61 3.15
N ASP A 10 -19.89 1.85 3.14
CA ASP A 10 -21.13 2.25 2.48
C ASP A 10 -20.79 3.30 1.42
N PRO A 11 -20.96 3.02 0.11
CA PRO A 11 -21.67 1.87 -0.48
C PRO A 11 -20.83 0.58 -0.64
N ALA A 12 -19.51 0.65 -0.49
CA ALA A 12 -18.61 -0.50 -0.65
C ALA A 12 -17.29 -0.29 0.11
N PRO A 13 -16.57 -1.38 0.46
CA PRO A 13 -15.23 -1.29 1.03
C PRO A 13 -14.22 -0.70 0.03
N LEU A 14 -13.07 -0.23 0.54
CA LEU A 14 -11.98 0.27 -0.28
C LEU A 14 -11.34 -0.90 -1.05
N LEU A 15 -11.42 -0.88 -2.37
CA LEU A 15 -10.67 -1.80 -3.22
C LEU A 15 -9.27 -1.27 -3.44
N MET A 16 -8.29 -2.12 -3.22
CA MET A 16 -6.89 -1.78 -3.39
C MET A 16 -6.21 -2.87 -4.21
N HIS A 17 -5.63 -2.48 -5.33
CA HIS A 17 -4.81 -3.34 -6.17
C HIS A 17 -3.38 -2.84 -6.15
N CYS A 18 -2.45 -3.63 -5.63
CA CYS A 18 -1.05 -3.25 -5.52
C CYS A 18 -0.20 -4.15 -6.40
N ALA A 19 0.68 -3.55 -7.20
CA ALA A 19 1.60 -4.28 -8.04
C ALA A 19 2.95 -3.57 -8.10
N SER A 20 3.98 -4.32 -8.44
CA SER A 20 5.31 -3.83 -8.78
C SER A 20 5.71 -4.37 -10.16
N GLY A 21 6.85 -3.91 -10.67
CA GLY A 21 7.36 -4.41 -11.95
C GLY A 21 7.64 -5.91 -11.96
N ASP A 22 7.94 -6.50 -10.80
CA ASP A 22 8.33 -7.91 -10.65
C ASP A 22 7.27 -8.75 -9.91
N ASP A 23 6.51 -8.15 -8.98
CA ASP A 23 5.54 -8.83 -8.12
C ASP A 23 4.16 -8.17 -8.18
N ASP A 24 3.12 -8.93 -8.54
CA ASP A 24 1.72 -8.54 -8.37
C ASP A 24 1.22 -9.01 -7.00
N LEU A 25 0.84 -8.07 -6.13
CA LEU A 25 0.29 -8.39 -4.80
C LEU A 25 -1.22 -8.65 -4.87
N GLY A 26 -1.85 -8.39 -6.02
CA GLY A 26 -3.25 -8.63 -6.30
C GLY A 26 -4.19 -7.54 -5.77
N THR A 27 -5.49 -7.80 -5.98
CA THR A 27 -6.58 -6.93 -5.51
C THR A 27 -7.14 -7.43 -4.18
N HIS A 28 -7.28 -6.51 -3.24
CA HIS A 28 -7.82 -6.76 -1.91
C HIS A 28 -8.93 -5.75 -1.60
N ALA A 29 -10.03 -6.22 -1.00
CA ALA A 29 -10.99 -5.35 -0.35
C ALA A 29 -10.56 -5.11 1.09
N LEU A 30 -10.56 -3.84 1.49
CA LEU A 30 -10.28 -3.36 2.84
C LEU A 30 -11.57 -2.80 3.44
N GLU A 31 -12.10 -3.50 4.44
CA GLU A 31 -13.23 -3.02 5.24
C GLU A 31 -12.83 -1.77 6.07
N PHE A 32 -13.82 -1.05 6.60
CA PHE A 32 -13.58 0.13 7.41
C PHE A 32 -12.72 -0.20 8.64
N LYS A 33 -11.61 0.53 8.80
CA LYS A 33 -10.56 0.32 9.81
C LYS A 33 -9.77 -0.97 9.67
N GLU A 34 -9.94 -1.68 8.57
CA GLU A 34 -9.14 -2.86 8.28
C GLU A 34 -7.76 -2.46 7.80
N ALA A 35 -6.74 -3.15 8.30
CA ALA A 35 -5.38 -3.03 7.85
C ALA A 35 -4.96 -4.30 7.11
N ARG A 36 -4.24 -4.11 6.00
CA ARG A 36 -3.56 -5.18 5.29
C ARG A 36 -2.06 -4.96 5.35
N PHE A 37 -1.35 -6.06 5.55
CA PHE A 37 0.08 -6.07 5.76
C PHE A 37 0.73 -6.94 4.72
N TRP A 38 1.78 -6.40 4.09
CA TRP A 38 2.64 -7.17 3.21
C TRP A 38 4.07 -7.10 3.70
N HIS A 39 4.72 -8.26 3.63
CA HIS A 39 6.14 -8.38 3.77
C HIS A 39 6.70 -8.74 2.40
N PHE A 40 7.58 -7.90 1.89
CA PHE A 40 8.33 -8.16 0.67
C PHE A 40 9.81 -8.13 1.02
N GLY A 41 10.59 -8.99 0.38
CA GLY A 41 12.04 -8.92 0.46
C GLY A 41 12.51 -7.74 -0.39
N ASP A 42 13.24 -6.81 0.21
CA ASP A 42 13.96 -5.78 -0.56
C ASP A 42 15.01 -6.49 -1.42
N ASN A 43 14.69 -6.73 -2.69
CA ASN A 43 15.66 -7.23 -3.63
C ASN A 43 16.57 -6.04 -4.00
N PHE A 44 17.63 -5.83 -3.21
CA PHE A 44 18.54 -4.67 -3.28
C PHE A 44 19.16 -4.41 -4.67
N PHE A 45 19.07 -5.36 -5.61
CA PHE A 45 19.55 -5.25 -6.97
C PHE A 45 18.46 -4.81 -7.99
N GLY A 46 17.19 -4.75 -7.59
CA GLY A 46 16.06 -4.32 -8.42
C GLY A 46 15.53 -2.92 -8.07
N LYS A 47 14.81 -2.30 -9.01
CA LYS A 47 14.01 -1.10 -8.74
C LYS A 47 12.68 -1.51 -8.09
N THR A 48 12.71 -2.04 -6.86
CA THR A 48 11.47 -2.41 -6.16
C THR A 48 10.60 -1.16 -5.98
N LEU A 49 9.49 -1.11 -6.71
CA LEU A 49 8.51 -0.03 -6.75
C LEU A 49 7.15 -0.70 -6.58
N PHE A 50 6.45 -0.47 -5.48
CA PHE A 50 5.05 -0.86 -5.35
C PHE A 50 4.15 0.34 -5.62
N HIS A 51 3.28 0.16 -6.57
CA HIS A 51 2.23 1.09 -6.94
C HIS A 51 0.89 0.48 -6.55
N CYS A 52 0.06 1.24 -5.84
CA CYS A 52 -1.29 0.81 -5.48
C CYS A 52 -2.34 1.70 -6.13
N HIS A 53 -3.28 1.05 -6.80
CA HIS A 53 -4.52 1.64 -7.26
C HIS A 53 -5.60 1.43 -6.20
N PHE A 54 -6.17 2.52 -5.72
CA PHE A 54 -7.24 2.56 -4.75
C PHE A 54 -8.52 2.96 -5.44
N LYS A 55 -9.60 2.23 -5.18
CA LYS A 55 -10.94 2.53 -5.68
C LYS A 55 -11.95 2.42 -4.55
N TRP A 56 -12.70 3.48 -4.35
CA TRP A 56 -13.81 3.53 -3.41
C TRP A 56 -15.00 4.19 -4.11
N ASP A 57 -16.01 3.37 -4.40
CA ASP A 57 -17.18 3.77 -5.20
C ASP A 57 -16.75 4.36 -6.57
N THR A 58 -17.03 5.65 -6.79
CA THR A 58 -16.69 6.41 -8.01
C THR A 58 -15.34 7.10 -7.93
N LYS A 59 -14.68 7.07 -6.78
CA LYS A 59 -13.39 7.70 -6.55
C LYS A 59 -12.28 6.68 -6.74
N GLU A 60 -11.28 7.06 -7.50
CA GLU A 60 -10.08 6.24 -7.68
C GLU A 60 -8.83 7.11 -7.67
N THR A 61 -7.73 6.54 -7.19
CA THR A 61 -6.43 7.18 -7.18
C THR A 61 -5.33 6.13 -7.21
N SER A 62 -4.20 6.48 -7.78
CA SER A 62 -3.07 5.60 -8.00
C SER A 62 -1.84 6.26 -7.40
N VAL A 63 -1.21 5.60 -6.43
CA VAL A 63 -0.09 6.16 -5.67
C VAL A 63 1.05 5.17 -5.61
N ASP A 64 2.28 5.66 -5.77
CA ASP A 64 3.48 4.90 -5.46
C ASP A 64 3.61 4.82 -3.94
N VAL A 65 3.31 3.66 -3.39
CA VAL A 65 3.26 3.47 -1.94
C VAL A 65 4.62 3.02 -1.38
N TYR A 66 5.51 2.53 -2.24
CA TYR A 66 6.88 2.20 -1.87
C TYR A 66 7.81 2.32 -3.07
N ASN A 67 8.93 3.00 -2.90
CA ASN A 67 10.08 2.92 -3.81
C ASN A 67 11.37 3.28 -3.07
N ARG A 68 12.53 3.09 -3.70
CA ARG A 68 13.85 3.42 -3.13
C ARG A 68 13.98 4.86 -2.60
N HIS A 69 13.28 5.82 -3.21
CA HIS A 69 13.33 7.22 -2.81
C HIS A 69 12.39 7.50 -1.64
N ILE A 70 11.17 6.94 -1.66
CA ILE A 70 10.19 7.00 -0.58
C ILE A 70 10.75 6.32 0.68
N ARG A 71 11.44 5.18 0.54
CA ARG A 71 12.12 4.49 1.65
C ARG A 71 13.05 5.44 2.44
N GLY A 72 13.77 6.32 1.74
CA GLY A 72 14.67 7.29 2.38
C GLY A 72 13.94 8.40 3.15
N LEU A 73 12.65 8.60 2.91
CA LEU A 73 11.80 9.59 3.57
C LEU A 73 10.98 9.00 4.72
N CYS A 74 10.80 7.69 4.76
CA CYS A 74 10.02 7.02 5.80
C CYS A 74 10.70 7.17 7.16
N LYS A 75 9.91 7.54 8.17
CA LYS A 75 10.38 7.66 9.55
C LYS A 75 10.04 6.40 10.35
N PRO A 76 10.86 6.02 11.34
CA PRO A 76 10.47 4.97 12.27
C PRO A 76 9.22 5.42 13.03
N ALA A 77 8.13 4.66 12.91
CA ALA A 77 6.92 4.83 13.70
C ALA A 77 6.98 4.00 14.98
N THR A 78 7.60 2.81 14.93
CA THR A 78 7.92 1.96 16.08
C THR A 78 9.26 1.24 15.85
N VAL A 79 9.66 0.35 16.77
CA VAL A 79 10.90 -0.46 16.67
C VAL A 79 10.94 -1.33 15.40
N ARG A 80 9.78 -1.64 14.79
CA ARG A 80 9.68 -2.46 13.57
C ARG A 80 8.85 -1.84 12.44
N ASP A 81 8.19 -0.71 12.71
CA ASP A 81 7.33 -0.05 11.74
C ASP A 81 7.95 1.24 11.25
N TYR A 82 7.87 1.46 9.94
CA TYR A 82 8.22 2.71 9.30
C TYR A 82 6.96 3.29 8.68
N SER A 83 6.68 4.57 8.95
CA SER A 83 5.58 5.31 8.35
C SER A 83 6.10 6.25 7.27
N CYS A 84 5.51 6.15 6.09
CA CYS A 84 5.77 7.01 4.94
C CYS A 84 4.48 7.81 4.72
N TYR A 85 4.55 9.14 4.86
CA TYR A 85 3.43 10.07 4.70
C TYR A 85 3.57 10.87 3.42
#